data_AF-A0A8H7FFT5-F1
#
_entry.id   AF-A0A8H7FFT5-F1
#
_cell.length_a   1.000
_cell.length_b   1.000
_cell.length_c   1.000
_cell.angle_alpha   90.00
_cell.angle_beta   90.00
_cell.angle_gamma   90.00
#
_symmetry.space_group_name_H-M   'P 1'
#
loop_
_entity.id
_entity.type
_entity.pdbx_description
1 polymer ?
#
loop_
_entity_poly.entity_id
_entity_poly.type
_entity_poly.pdbx_seq_one_letter_code
_entity_poly.pdbx_strand_id
1 'polypeptide(L)'
;MYRAENDQRLLQSVSPSHGRVLIYVWAIEQDELSKRKVLDKPNLGDGEKAGRDVFVPWVLSTPNLKPKGHKTACTDTEATSQPQVFNRYYHMFAKGELTGLVLEAAKDLGLNAGPPDGEHFGHAKGIEIVQDGWERSNYYIELQCWCNE
;
A
#
# COMPACT_ATOMS: atom_id res chain seq x y z
N MET A 1 7.57 13.31 -0.09
CA MET A 1 6.69 14.06 -1.01
C MET A 1 5.62 13.18 -1.64
N TYR A 2 5.93 12.25 -2.54
CA TYR A 2 4.89 11.48 -3.26
C TYR A 2 3.97 10.57 -2.44
N ARG A 3 4.34 10.17 -1.21
CA ARG A 3 3.54 9.20 -0.41
C ARG A 3 2.31 9.84 0.24
N ALA A 4 2.50 11.01 0.86
CA ALA A 4 1.40 11.76 1.49
C ALA A 4 0.34 12.21 0.47
N GLU A 5 0.74 12.52 -0.78
CA GLU A 5 -0.19 12.93 -1.83
C GLU A 5 -1.24 11.86 -2.18
N ASN A 6 -0.87 10.57 -2.13
CA ASN A 6 -1.81 9.49 -2.41
C ASN A 6 -2.90 9.38 -1.33
N ASP A 7 -2.50 9.49 -0.07
CA ASP A 7 -3.43 9.44 1.05
C ASP A 7 -4.35 10.67 1.08
N GLN A 8 -3.82 11.85 0.73
CA GLN A 8 -4.64 13.06 0.54
C GLN A 8 -5.72 12.86 -0.53
N ARG A 9 -5.36 12.29 -1.70
CA ARG A 9 -6.33 12.03 -2.78
C ARG A 9 -7.37 11.01 -2.37
N LEU A 10 -6.98 9.99 -1.60
CA LEU A 10 -7.89 9.00 -1.06
C LEU A 10 -8.93 9.66 -0.14
N LEU A 11 -8.48 10.49 0.81
CA LEU A 11 -9.35 11.23 1.73
C LEU A 11 -10.28 12.20 1.00
N GLN A 12 -9.83 12.85 -0.07
CA GLN A 12 -10.66 13.73 -0.90
C GLN A 12 -11.73 12.97 -1.72
N SER A 13 -11.48 11.69 -2.04
CA SER A 13 -12.36 10.90 -2.90
C SER A 13 -13.55 10.25 -2.18
N VAL A 14 -13.51 10.24 -0.84
CA VAL A 14 -14.57 9.64 -0.02
C VAL A 14 -15.52 10.70 0.54
N SER A 15 -16.74 10.26 0.89
CA SER A 15 -17.73 11.16 1.48
C SER A 15 -17.20 11.79 2.78
N PRO A 16 -17.27 13.12 2.94
CA PRO A 16 -16.75 13.77 4.14
C PRO A 16 -17.59 13.50 5.39
N SER A 17 -18.84 13.05 5.25
CA SER A 17 -19.76 12.85 6.40
C SER A 17 -19.89 11.38 6.85
N HIS A 18 -19.74 10.44 5.92
CA HIS A 18 -19.95 9.01 6.18
C HIS A 18 -18.96 8.11 5.43
N GLY A 19 -17.89 8.68 4.87
CA GLY A 19 -16.88 7.95 4.12
C GLY A 19 -16.10 7.01 5.03
N ARG A 20 -15.83 5.80 4.55
CA ARG A 20 -14.97 4.84 5.22
C ARG A 20 -13.86 4.37 4.30
N VAL A 21 -12.67 4.23 4.85
CA VAL A 21 -11.46 3.85 4.11
C VAL A 21 -10.76 2.73 4.87
N LEU A 22 -10.45 1.63 4.18
CA LEU A 22 -9.55 0.61 4.67
C LEU A 22 -8.27 0.66 3.83
N ILE A 23 -7.15 0.96 4.47
CA ILE A 23 -5.83 0.92 3.82
C ILE A 23 -5.11 -0.32 4.34
N TYR A 24 -4.55 -1.11 3.42
CA TYR A 24 -3.86 -2.37 3.72
C TYR A 24 -2.52 -2.40 2.99
N VAL A 25 -1.42 -2.40 3.74
CA VAL A 25 -0.06 -2.25 3.22
C VAL A 25 0.88 -3.32 3.74
N TRP A 26 1.93 -3.63 2.99
CA TRP A 26 2.91 -4.63 3.41
C TRP A 26 3.75 -4.11 4.58
N ALA A 27 3.95 -4.96 5.59
CA ALA A 27 4.78 -4.65 6.76
C ALA A 27 6.22 -5.15 6.57
N ILE A 28 7.18 -4.54 7.28
CA ILE A 28 8.54 -5.08 7.40
C ILE A 28 8.53 -6.41 8.15
N GLU A 29 7.71 -6.53 9.19
CA GLU A 29 7.51 -7.73 9.99
C GLU A 29 6.83 -8.80 9.14
N GLN A 30 7.54 -9.89 8.89
CA GLN A 30 7.04 -11.04 8.12
C GLN A 30 6.78 -12.22 9.07
N ASP A 31 5.63 -12.88 8.91
CA ASP A 31 5.27 -14.09 9.62
C ASP A 31 5.90 -15.35 9.01
N GLU A 32 5.95 -16.45 9.77
CA GLU A 32 6.53 -17.74 9.32
C GLU A 32 5.77 -18.35 8.13
N LEU A 33 4.52 -17.92 7.92
CA LEU A 33 3.68 -18.34 6.80
C LEU A 33 3.88 -17.47 5.55
N SER A 34 4.65 -16.38 5.63
CA SER A 34 4.94 -15.53 4.49
C SER A 34 5.85 -16.26 3.52
N LYS A 35 5.37 -16.44 2.29
CA LYS A 35 6.17 -16.97 1.17
C LYS A 35 7.26 -15.99 0.70
N ARG A 36 7.38 -14.81 1.33
CA ARG A 36 8.23 -13.71 0.88
C ARG A 36 9.55 -13.76 1.63
N LYS A 37 10.65 -14.06 0.92
CA LYS A 37 12.00 -13.85 1.43
C LYS A 37 12.41 -12.41 1.15
N VAL A 38 12.15 -11.50 2.09
CA VAL A 38 12.78 -10.18 2.07
C VAL A 38 14.21 -10.37 2.56
N LEU A 39 15.19 -10.19 1.68
CA LEU A 39 16.60 -10.42 1.99
C LEU A 39 17.03 -9.62 3.24
N ASP A 40 17.79 -10.30 4.10
CA ASP A 40 18.20 -9.87 5.43
C ASP A 40 18.81 -8.46 5.47
N LYS A 41 18.66 -7.86 6.65
CA LYS A 41 19.02 -6.48 7.02
C LYS A 41 20.49 -6.17 6.68
N PRO A 42 20.82 -5.23 5.78
CA PRO A 42 22.13 -4.61 5.85
C PRO A 42 22.16 -3.78 7.13
N ASN A 43 23.20 -3.98 7.95
CA ASN A 43 23.49 -3.20 9.15
C ASN A 43 23.34 -1.69 8.87
N LEU A 44 22.22 -1.10 9.26
CA LEU A 44 21.98 0.34 9.25
C LEU A 44 21.42 0.70 10.62
N GLY A 45 22.18 1.50 11.34
CA GLY A 45 22.01 1.78 12.77
C GLY A 45 20.70 2.50 13.11
N ASP A 46 20.22 2.25 14.33
CA ASP A 46 19.41 3.11 15.21
C ASP A 46 18.23 3.89 14.60
N GLY A 47 17.62 3.37 13.55
CA GLY A 47 16.52 4.02 12.83
C GLY A 47 15.29 3.13 12.62
N GLU A 48 14.88 2.34 13.61
CA GLU A 48 13.72 1.41 13.56
C GLU A 48 12.34 2.08 13.29
N LYS A 49 12.29 3.35 12.86
CA LYS A 49 11.07 4.13 12.69
C LYS A 49 10.62 4.32 11.24
N ALA A 50 11.42 3.93 10.25
CA ALA A 50 11.12 4.17 8.84
C ALA A 50 11.04 2.87 8.04
N GLY A 51 10.10 2.81 7.10
CA GLY A 51 9.89 1.67 6.22
C GLY A 51 11.06 1.39 5.28
N ARG A 52 10.98 0.28 4.54
CA ARG A 52 12.04 -0.20 3.66
C ARG A 52 11.57 -0.32 2.22
N ASP A 53 12.38 0.17 1.30
CA ASP A 53 12.15 0.03 -0.13
C ASP A 53 12.74 -1.27 -0.66
N VAL A 54 11.97 -1.99 -1.49
CA VAL A 54 12.37 -3.28 -2.05
C VAL A 54 12.00 -3.39 -3.53
N PHE A 55 12.79 -4.15 -4.27
CA PHE A 55 12.47 -4.59 -5.62
C PHE A 55 12.05 -6.05 -5.58
N VAL A 56 10.83 -6.33 -6.04
CA VAL A 56 10.28 -7.68 -6.11
C VAL A 56 10.23 -8.15 -7.56
N PRO A 57 10.82 -9.32 -7.88
CA PRO A 57 10.68 -9.94 -9.18
C PRO A 57 9.20 -10.23 -9.48
N TRP A 58 8.70 -9.63 -10.55
CA TRP A 58 7.39 -9.85 -11.11
C TRP A 58 7.52 -10.47 -12.49
N VAL A 59 7.01 -11.69 -12.62
CA VAL A 59 7.04 -12.44 -13.87
C VAL A 59 5.83 -12.03 -14.71
N LEU A 60 6.10 -11.54 -15.92
CA LEU A 60 5.06 -11.36 -16.92
C LEU A 60 4.74 -12.74 -17.51
N SER A 61 3.63 -13.33 -17.07
CA SER A 61 3.07 -14.51 -17.74
C SER A 61 2.59 -14.09 -19.11
N THR A 62 3.39 -14.30 -20.15
CA THR A 62 2.91 -14.16 -21.53
C THR A 62 1.75 -15.13 -21.72
N PRO A 63 0.54 -14.66 -22.04
CA PRO A 63 -0.56 -15.57 -22.35
C PRO A 63 -0.14 -16.39 -23.57
N ASN A 64 -0.09 -17.71 -23.41
CA ASN A 64 0.16 -18.65 -24.50
C ASN A 64 -0.91 -18.45 -25.59
N LEU A 65 -0.63 -17.60 -26.57
CA LEU A 65 -1.35 -17.59 -27.83
C LEU A 65 -1.02 -18.91 -28.52
N LYS A 66 -1.94 -19.88 -28.39
CA LYS A 66 -1.87 -21.14 -29.13
C LYS A 66 -1.67 -20.81 -30.61
N PRO A 67 -0.61 -21.29 -31.29
CA PRO A 67 -0.45 -21.06 -32.71
C PRO A 67 -1.57 -21.81 -33.44
N LYS A 68 -2.53 -21.08 -34.02
CA LYS A 68 -3.41 -21.63 -35.05
C LYS A 68 -2.52 -21.93 -36.25
N GLY A 69 -2.47 -23.21 -36.62
CA GLY A 69 -1.48 -23.74 -37.54
C GLY A 69 -1.50 -23.12 -38.93
N HIS A 70 -0.31 -22.96 -39.48
CA HIS A 70 -0.08 -23.17 -40.90
C HIS A 70 1.25 -23.92 -41.05
N LYS A 71 1.19 -25.16 -41.56
CA LYS A 71 2.38 -25.94 -41.90
C LYS A 71 3.04 -25.29 -43.11
N THR A 72 4.24 -24.78 -42.93
CA THR A 72 5.24 -24.65 -44.00
C THR A 72 6.59 -24.83 -43.35
N ALA A 73 7.29 -25.88 -43.78
CA ALA A 73 8.58 -26.28 -43.26
C ALA A 73 9.62 -25.18 -43.47
N CYS A 74 10.48 -24.97 -42.46
CA CYS A 74 11.94 -24.91 -42.55
C CYS A 74 12.52 -24.30 -41.25
N THR A 75 13.57 -24.96 -40.76
CA THR A 75 14.63 -24.49 -39.85
C THR A 75 14.31 -24.18 -38.38
N ASP A 76 14.87 -25.06 -37.54
CA ASP A 76 15.25 -24.93 -36.14
C ASP A 76 15.39 -23.49 -35.63
N THR A 77 14.54 -23.12 -34.67
CA THR A 77 14.92 -22.35 -33.49
C THR A 77 13.85 -22.61 -32.43
N GLU A 78 14.12 -23.50 -31.47
CA GLU A 78 13.34 -23.59 -30.24
C GLU A 78 13.51 -22.29 -29.44
N ALA A 79 12.71 -21.28 -29.78
CA ALA A 79 12.52 -20.12 -28.93
C ALA A 79 11.63 -20.54 -27.75
N THR A 80 12.22 -21.24 -26.78
CA THR A 80 11.66 -21.30 -25.42
C THR A 80 11.64 -19.87 -24.91
N SER A 81 10.49 -19.20 -25.01
CA SER A 81 10.32 -17.84 -24.49
C SER A 81 10.45 -17.92 -22.97
N GLN A 82 11.67 -17.71 -22.46
CA GLN A 82 11.92 -17.66 -21.03
C GLN A 82 11.00 -16.59 -20.43
N PRO A 83 10.33 -16.87 -19.31
CA PRO A 83 9.42 -15.92 -18.69
C PRO A 83 10.18 -14.62 -18.36
N GLN A 84 9.73 -13.51 -18.92
CA GLN A 84 10.40 -12.23 -18.70
C GLN A 84 10.14 -11.76 -17.28
N VAL A 85 11.22 -11.60 -16.51
CA VAL A 85 11.17 -11.14 -15.13
C VAL A 85 11.47 -9.65 -15.10
N PHE A 86 10.55 -8.87 -14.54
CA PHE A 86 10.73 -7.44 -14.27
C PHE A 86 10.82 -7.21 -12.77
N ASN A 87 11.40 -6.10 -12.34
CA ASN A 87 11.41 -5.73 -10.93
C ASN A 87 10.34 -4.66 -10.69
N ARG A 88 9.44 -4.92 -9.75
CA ARG A 88 8.47 -3.92 -9.25
C ARG A 88 8.99 -3.32 -7.96
N TYR A 89 8.84 -2.01 -7.82
CA TYR A 89 9.17 -1.30 -6.60
C TYR A 89 8.02 -1.41 -5.60
N TYR A 90 8.34 -1.81 -4.38
CA TYR A 90 7.42 -1.81 -3.24
C TYR A 90 8.06 -1.10 -2.06
N HIS A 91 7.22 -0.46 -1.26
CA HIS A 91 7.60 0.07 0.04
C HIS A 91 6.96 -0.79 1.14
N MET A 92 7.80 -1.35 2.00
CA MET A 92 7.40 -2.10 3.19
C MET A 92 7.32 -1.12 4.36
N PHE A 93 6.16 -1.02 4.99
CA PHE A 93 5.91 -0.07 6.06
C PHE A 93 6.47 -0.55 7.40
N ALA A 94 7.03 0.37 8.17
CA ALA A 94 7.33 0.16 9.58
C ALA A 94 6.08 0.43 10.44
N LYS A 95 6.08 -0.08 11.69
CA LYS A 95 5.01 0.19 12.65
C LYS A 95 4.78 1.68 12.83
N GLY A 96 3.53 2.13 12.66
CA GLY A 96 3.11 3.51 12.86
C GLY A 96 3.43 4.46 11.70
N GLU A 97 4.16 4.02 10.67
CA GLU A 97 4.45 4.83 9.48
C GLU A 97 3.17 5.14 8.69
N LEU A 98 2.32 4.13 8.48
CA LEU A 98 1.04 4.30 7.79
C LEU A 98 0.12 5.30 8.52
N THR A 99 -0.01 5.12 9.84
CA THR A 99 -0.77 6.04 10.70
C THR A 99 -0.22 7.45 10.64
N GLY A 100 1.12 7.61 10.68
CA GLY A 100 1.78 8.89 10.51
C GLY A 100 1.42 9.59 9.20
N LEU A 101 1.49 8.88 8.07
CA LEU A 101 1.16 9.45 6.75
C LEU A 101 -0.30 9.92 6.66
N VAL A 102 -1.23 9.15 7.22
CA VAL A 102 -2.65 9.52 7.20
C VAL A 102 -2.92 10.74 8.06
N LEU A 103 -2.29 10.84 9.24
CA LEU A 103 -2.40 12.01 10.10
C LEU A 103 -1.78 13.26 9.46
N GLU A 104 -0.63 13.11 8.79
CA GLU A 104 -0.04 14.19 8.01
C GLU A 104 -0.94 14.62 6.85
N ALA A 105 -1.50 13.67 6.09
CA ALA A 105 -2.43 13.95 5.01
C ALA A 105 -3.70 14.67 5.50
N ALA A 106 -4.26 14.24 6.63
CA ALA A 106 -5.41 14.91 7.25
C ALA A 106 -5.07 16.35 7.65
N LYS A 107 -3.90 16.54 8.29
CA LYS A 107 -3.41 17.86 8.69
C LYS A 107 -3.23 18.78 7.49
N ASP A 108 -2.63 18.29 6.41
CA ASP A 108 -2.42 19.05 5.18
C ASP A 108 -3.75 19.46 4.51
N LEU A 109 -4.79 18.63 4.67
CA LEU A 109 -6.15 18.91 4.20
C LEU A 109 -6.96 19.79 5.17
N GLY A 110 -6.40 20.15 6.33
CA GLY A 110 -7.12 20.89 7.37
C GLY A 110 -8.23 20.09 8.05
N LEU A 111 -8.14 18.77 8.04
CA LEU A 111 -9.07 17.85 8.71
C LEU A 111 -8.63 17.62 10.16
N ASN A 112 -9.60 17.55 11.07
CA ASN A 112 -9.33 17.18 12.46
C ASN A 112 -9.11 15.68 12.57
N ALA A 113 -8.10 15.25 13.32
CA ALA A 113 -7.88 13.84 13.62
C ALA A 113 -8.45 13.51 15.00
N GLY A 114 -9.35 12.54 15.08
CA GLY A 114 -10.01 12.13 16.32
C GLY A 114 -11.50 11.86 16.11
N PRO A 115 -12.20 11.40 17.16
CA PRO A 115 -13.64 11.24 17.12
C PRO A 115 -14.35 12.60 16.94
N PRO A 116 -15.59 12.62 16.44
CA PRO A 116 -16.40 13.83 16.41
C PRO A 116 -16.78 14.24 17.84
N ASP A 117 -15.90 14.99 18.52
CA ASP A 117 -16.19 15.55 19.84
C ASP A 117 -17.27 16.64 19.69
N GLY A 118 -18.51 16.26 19.98
CA GLY A 118 -19.75 17.02 19.67
C GLY A 118 -19.91 18.39 20.34
N GLU A 119 -18.92 18.91 21.08
CA GLU A 119 -19.00 20.21 21.74
C GLU A 119 -17.91 21.23 21.36
N HIS A 120 -16.78 20.81 20.76
CA HIS A 120 -15.65 21.72 20.50
C HIS A 120 -15.47 22.08 19.02
N PHE A 121 -16.04 21.27 18.12
CA PHE A 121 -15.85 21.39 16.69
C PHE A 121 -17.18 21.76 16.05
N GLY A 122 -17.45 23.06 15.85
CA GLY A 122 -18.68 23.59 15.21
C GLY A 122 -18.91 23.04 13.79
N HIS A 123 -18.83 23.87 12.75
CA HIS A 123 -18.84 23.37 11.36
C HIS A 123 -17.46 22.79 10.99
N ALA A 124 -17.13 21.62 11.52
CA ALA A 124 -15.84 20.99 11.32
C ALA A 124 -15.93 19.67 10.56
N LYS A 125 -14.83 19.30 9.91
CA LYS A 125 -14.63 18.02 9.27
C LYS A 125 -13.41 17.33 9.86
N GLY A 126 -13.44 16.01 9.86
CA GLY A 126 -12.33 15.24 10.38
C GLY A 126 -12.35 13.79 9.96
N ILE A 127 -11.33 13.09 10.42
CA ILE A 127 -11.19 11.65 10.30
C ILE A 127 -10.95 11.05 11.67
N GLU A 128 -11.51 9.87 11.89
CA GLU A 128 -11.26 9.04 13.04
C GLU A 128 -10.58 7.75 12.56
N ILE A 129 -9.50 7.35 13.23
CA ILE A 129 -8.91 6.03 13.05
C ILE A 129 -9.69 5.07 13.94
N VAL A 130 -10.58 4.28 13.34
CA VAL A 130 -11.44 3.33 14.04
C VAL A 130 -10.65 2.07 14.40
N GLN A 131 -9.72 1.67 13.54
CA GLN A 131 -8.83 0.52 13.77
C GLN A 131 -7.43 0.81 13.24
N ASP A 132 -6.42 0.35 13.98
CA ASP A 132 -5.01 0.33 13.58
C ASP A 132 -4.45 -1.02 14.04
N GLY A 133 -4.00 -1.84 13.09
CA GLY A 133 -3.64 -3.22 13.35
C GLY A 133 -2.60 -3.79 12.40
N TRP A 134 -2.16 -5.00 12.75
CA TRP A 134 -1.26 -5.81 11.95
C TRP A 134 -1.84 -7.22 11.82
N GLU A 135 -1.89 -7.72 10.61
CA GLU A 135 -2.32 -9.07 10.33
C GLU A 135 -1.48 -9.68 9.20
N ARG A 136 -0.92 -10.87 9.45
CA ARG A 136 -0.29 -11.72 8.42
C ARG A 136 0.70 -10.98 7.54
N SER A 137 1.63 -10.26 8.16
CA SER A 137 2.69 -9.46 7.49
C SER A 137 2.21 -8.18 6.79
N ASN A 138 1.06 -7.64 7.18
CA ASN A 138 0.53 -6.40 6.64
C ASN A 138 0.00 -5.51 7.76
N TYR A 139 0.24 -4.20 7.63
CA TYR A 139 -0.42 -3.19 8.44
C TYR A 139 -1.73 -2.79 7.79
N TYR A 140 -2.72 -2.49 8.61
CA TYR A 140 -3.99 -1.97 8.15
C TYR A 140 -4.53 -0.89 9.07
N ILE A 141 -5.22 0.08 8.47
CA ILE A 141 -5.99 1.08 9.21
C ILE A 141 -7.39 1.20 8.62
N GLU A 142 -8.38 1.35 9.49
CA GLU A 142 -9.75 1.71 9.12
C GLU A 142 -10.02 3.15 9.57
N LEU A 143 -10.45 3.97 8.61
CA LEU A 143 -10.77 5.38 8.82
C LEU A 143 -12.25 5.62 8.62
N GLN A 144 -12.80 6.51 9.43
CA GLN A 144 -14.14 7.06 9.24
C GLN A 144 -14.05 8.58 9.13
N CYS A 145 -14.57 9.12 8.03
CA CYS A 145 -14.71 10.55 7.84
C CYS A 145 -16.00 11.04 8.50
N TRP A 146 -15.93 12.21 9.13
CA TRP A 146 -17.08 12.84 9.76
C TRP A 146 -17.12 14.35 9.44
N CYS A 147 -18.32 14.89 9.46
CA CYS A 147 -18.60 16.31 9.29
C CYS A 147 -19.70 16.69 10.28
N ASN A 148 -19.46 17.72 11.08
CA ASN A 148 -20.49 18.32 11.91
C ASN A 148 -21.17 19.42 11.08
N GLU A 149 -22.48 19.27 10.87
CA GLU A 149 -23.33 20.24 10.16
C GLU A 149 -23.84 21.34 11.07
#